data_AF-Q7AK58-F1
#
_entry.id   AF-Q7AK58-F1
#
_cell.length_a   1.000
_cell.length_b   1.000
_cell.length_c   1.000
_cell.angle_alpha   90.00
_cell.angle_beta   90.00
_cell.angle_gamma   90.00
#
_symmetry.space_group_name_H-M   'P 1'
#
loop_
_entity.id
_entity.type
_entity.pdbx_description
1 polymer ?
#
loop_
_entity_poly.entity_id
_entity_poly.type
_entity_poly.pdbx_seq_one_letter_code
_entity_poly.pdbx_strand_id
1 'polypeptide(L)' 'MNGTGRDSQNSGVWRYRQVGRRAVRLEVRGDWPGAAEAWLRAAQSAPRTDWQQFARKRAEHCHRRCRGRV' A
#
# COMPACT_ATOMS: atom_id res chain seq x y z
N MET A 1 22.17 22.09 -16.44
CA MET A 1 20.96 21.25 -16.59
C MET A 1 20.90 20.29 -15.42
N ASN A 2 20.18 20.64 -14.34
CA ASN A 2 20.04 19.80 -13.15
C ASN A 2 18.57 19.90 -12.69
N GLY A 3 17.80 18.81 -12.62
CA GLY A 3 16.46 18.93 -12.03
C GLY A 3 15.49 17.75 -12.00
N THR A 4 15.64 16.67 -12.76
CA THR A 4 14.51 15.74 -12.96
C THR A 4 14.47 14.51 -12.04
N GLY A 5 15.40 14.35 -11.10
CA GLY A 5 15.45 13.14 -10.25
C GLY A 5 14.55 13.16 -8.99
N ARG A 6 14.22 14.34 -8.45
CA ARG A 6 13.51 14.44 -7.15
C ARG A 6 11.97 14.44 -7.27
N ASP A 7 11.44 14.96 -8.37
CA ASP A 7 9.98 15.11 -8.55
C ASP A 7 9.29 13.76 -8.82
N SER A 8 9.95 12.88 -9.58
CA SER A 8 9.46 11.52 -9.86
C SER A 8 9.45 10.63 -8.60
N GLN A 9 10.44 10.79 -7.71
CA GLN A 9 10.44 10.11 -6.41
C GLN A 9 9.30 10.63 -5.52
N ASN A 10 9.05 11.95 -5.51
CA ASN A 10 7.97 12.53 -4.72
C ASN A 10 6.58 12.06 -5.20
N SER A 11 6.39 11.90 -6.52
CA SER A 11 5.16 11.38 -7.10
C SER A 11 4.83 9.95 -6.66
N GLY A 12 5.82 9.06 -6.64
CA GLY A 12 5.67 7.68 -6.13
C GLY A 12 5.38 7.63 -4.63
N VAL A 13 6.03 8.51 -3.85
CA VAL A 13 5.82 8.64 -2.41
C VAL A 13 4.41 9.17 -2.09
N TRP A 14 3.96 10.17 -2.83
CA TRP A 14 2.60 10.71 -2.71
C TRP A 14 1.55 9.66 -3.02
N ARG A 15 1.72 8.93 -4.14
CA ARG A 15 0.80 7.85 -4.53
C ARG A 15 0.80 6.74 -3.49
N TYR A 16 1.96 6.31 -2.99
CA TYR A 16 2.05 5.33 -1.89
C TYR A 16 1.29 5.79 -0.64
N ARG A 17 1.50 7.03 -0.18
CA ARG A 17 0.79 7.58 0.99
C ARG A 17 -0.71 7.64 0.77
N GLN A 18 -1.17 8.06 -0.41
CA GLN A 18 -2.59 8.18 -0.70
C GLN A 18 -3.29 6.80 -0.69
N VAL A 19 -2.66 5.81 -1.33
CA VAL A 19 -3.19 4.45 -1.40
C VAL A 19 -3.09 3.75 -0.03
N GLY A 20 -2.00 3.96 0.72
CA GLY A 20 -1.86 3.46 2.10
C GLY A 20 -2.92 4.02 3.05
N ARG A 21 -3.25 5.32 2.96
CA ARG A 21 -4.37 5.93 3.72
C ARG A 21 -5.73 5.31 3.39
N ARG A 22 -5.93 4.90 2.14
CA ARG A 22 -7.16 4.18 1.73
C ARG A 22 -7.16 2.76 2.31
N ALA A 23 -6.04 2.06 2.25
CA ALA A 23 -5.88 0.72 2.81
C ALA A 23 -6.19 0.70 4.32
N VAL A 24 -5.63 1.64 5.09
CA VAL A 24 -5.88 1.76 6.54
C VAL A 24 -7.36 2.04 6.83
N ARG A 25 -8.03 2.90 6.06
CA ARG A 25 -9.47 3.15 6.24
C ARG A 25 -10.32 1.89 6.01
N LEU A 26 -9.92 1.04 5.06
CA LEU A 26 -10.59 -0.23 4.79
C LEU A 26 -10.34 -1.25 5.91
N GLU A 27 -9.12 -1.31 6.47
CA GLU A 27 -8.83 -2.12 7.66
C GLU A 27 -9.70 -1.72 8.86
N VAL A 28 -9.84 -0.41 9.12
CA VAL A 28 -10.66 0.11 10.23
C VAL A 28 -12.15 -0.19 10.01
N ARG A 29 -12.62 -0.17 8.76
CA ARG A 29 -13.99 -0.57 8.39
C ARG A 29 -14.22 -2.09 8.49
N GLY A 30 -13.17 -2.89 8.69
CA GLY A 30 -13.26 -4.35 8.67
C GLY A 30 -13.44 -4.93 7.25
N ASP A 31 -13.20 -4.13 6.22
CA ASP A 31 -13.19 -4.54 4.82
C ASP A 31 -11.80 -5.08 4.47
N TRP A 32 -11.52 -6.29 4.97
CA TRP A 32 -10.25 -6.99 4.77
C TRP A 32 -9.90 -7.26 3.28
N PRO A 33 -10.84 -7.66 2.39
CA PRO A 33 -10.51 -7.88 0.98
C PRO A 33 -10.14 -6.57 0.26
N GLY A 34 -10.88 -5.48 0.47
CA GLY A 34 -10.53 -4.18 -0.11
C GLY A 34 -9.27 -3.59 0.48
N ALA A 35 -9.02 -3.80 1.78
CA ALA A 35 -7.76 -3.41 2.42
C ALA A 35 -6.56 -4.13 1.80
N ALA A 36 -6.67 -5.43 1.56
CA ALA A 36 -5.61 -6.23 0.95
C ALA A 36 -5.28 -5.74 -0.47
N GLU A 37 -6.31 -5.49 -1.30
CA GLU A 37 -6.10 -4.97 -2.65
C GLU A 37 -5.45 -3.57 -2.62
N ALA A 38 -5.89 -2.69 -1.71
CA ALA A 38 -5.30 -1.38 -1.56
C ALA A 38 -3.82 -1.46 -1.13
N TRP A 39 -3.47 -2.37 -0.23
CA TRP A 39 -2.07 -2.62 0.14
C TRP A 39 -1.24 -3.16 -1.04
N LEU A 40 -1.78 -4.05 -1.88
CA LEU A 40 -1.09 -4.51 -3.08
C LEU A 40 -0.86 -3.38 -4.10
N ARG A 41 -1.85 -2.51 -4.32
CA ARG A 41 -1.69 -1.32 -5.16
C ARG A 41 -0.67 -0.34 -4.60
N ALA A 42 -0.61 -0.20 -3.27
CA ALA A 42 0.42 0.58 -2.60
C ALA A 42 1.82 -0.02 -2.82
N ALA A 43 1.96 -1.35 -2.72
CA ALA A 43 3.21 -2.03 -3.00
C ALA A 43 3.70 -1.81 -4.44
N GLN A 44 2.81 -1.86 -5.43
CA GLN A 44 3.15 -1.59 -6.83
C GLN A 44 3.57 -0.14 -7.09
N SER A 45 3.00 0.80 -6.33
CA SER A 45 3.30 2.23 -6.45
C SER A 45 4.53 2.66 -5.65
N ALA A 46 5.07 1.80 -4.78
CA ALA A 46 6.18 2.13 -3.92
C ALA A 46 7.50 2.14 -4.72
N PRO A 47 8.26 3.26 -4.70
CA PRO A 47 9.54 3.38 -5.40
C PRO A 47 10.68 2.64 -4.70
N ARG A 48 10.49 2.21 -3.44
CA ARG A 48 11.49 1.54 -2.61
C ARG A 48 11.03 0.15 -2.21
N THR A 49 11.93 -0.82 -2.32
CA THR A 49 11.68 -2.23 -2.00
C THR A 49 11.21 -2.43 -0.56
N ASP A 50 11.71 -1.64 0.41
CA ASP A 50 11.27 -1.71 1.82
C ASP A 50 9.78 -1.41 1.97
N TRP A 51 9.29 -0.42 1.21
CA TRP A 51 7.88 0.00 1.25
C TRP A 51 6.98 -1.00 0.53
N GLN A 52 7.50 -1.64 -0.53
CA GLN A 52 6.83 -2.75 -1.21
C GLN A 52 6.67 -3.95 -0.28
N GLN A 53 7.73 -4.33 0.44
CA GLN A 53 7.70 -5.44 1.39
C GLN A 53 6.76 -5.15 2.56
N PHE A 54 6.77 -3.94 3.12
CA PHE A 54 5.84 -3.55 4.17
C PHE A 54 4.38 -3.68 3.71
N ALA A 55 4.06 -3.14 2.53
CA ALA A 55 2.71 -3.19 1.99
C ALA A 55 2.28 -4.63 1.63
N ARG A 56 3.19 -5.47 1.12
CA ARG A 56 2.93 -6.90 0.89
C ARG A 56 2.62 -7.65 2.19
N LYS A 57 3.43 -7.48 3.24
CA LYS A 57 3.17 -8.12 4.55
C LYS A 57 1.80 -7.73 5.10
N ARG A 58 1.39 -6.46 4.93
CA ARG A 58 0.07 -5.99 5.33
C ARG A 58 -1.06 -6.56 4.48
N ALA A 59 -0.87 -6.68 3.17
CA ALA A 59 -1.82 -7.36 2.28
C ALA A 59 -2.01 -8.83 2.68
N GLU A 60 -0.92 -9.56 2.96
CA GLU A 60 -0.97 -10.95 3.43
C GLU A 60 -1.70 -11.06 4.78
N HIS A 61 -1.45 -10.13 5.71
CA HIS A 61 -2.17 -10.07 6.98
C HIS A 61 -3.68 -9.85 6.78
N CYS A 62 -4.06 -8.95 5.88
CA CYS A 62 -5.46 -8.72 5.52
C CYS A 62 -6.10 -9.96 4.88
N HIS A 63 -5.39 -10.66 3.99
CA HIS A 63 -5.86 -11.91 3.41
C HIS A 63 -6.03 -13.02 4.44
N ARG A 64 -5.10 -13.16 5.40
CA ARG A 64 -5.24 -14.12 6.51
C ARG A 64 -6.44 -13.78 7.39
N ARG A 65 -6.67 -12.50 7.71
CA ARG A 65 -7.86 -12.08 8.46
C ARG A 65 -9.17 -12.26 7.69
N CYS A 66 -9.14 -12.09 6.37
CA CYS A 66 -10.29 -12.37 5.51
C CYS A 66 -10.62 -13.87 5.48
N ARG A 67 -9.59 -14.74 5.48
CA ARG A 67 -9.74 -16.21 5.46
C ARG A 67 -10.00 -16.84 6.83
N GLY A 68 -9.50 -16.24 7.90
CA GLY A 68 -9.72 -16.69 9.28
C GLY A 68 -11.03 -16.20 9.91
N ARG A 69 -11.97 -15.74 9.09
CA ARG A 69 -13.33 -15.34 9.49
C ARG A 69 -14.35 -16.47 9.29
N VAL A 70 -13.89 -17.73 9.31
CA VAL A 70 -14.72 -18.94 9.46
C VAL A 70 -15.01 -19.16 10.93
#